data_AF-A0A120KMU6-F1
#
_entry.id   AF-A0A120KMU6-F1
#
_cell.length_a   1.000
_cell.length_b   1.000
_cell.length_c   1.000
_cell.angle_alpha   90.00
_cell.angle_beta   90.00
_cell.angle_gamma   90.00
#
_symmetry.space_group_name_H-M   'P 1'
#
loop_
_entity.id
_entity.type
_entity.pdbx_description
1 polymer ?
#
loop_
_entity_poly.entity_id
_entity_poly.type
_entity_poly.pdbx_seq_one_letter_code
_entity_poly.pdbx_strand_id
1 'polypeptide(L)'
;MKMRQIFLILTPLLIMAGCSGGYPFRTDRQHEKYLVTAEQPVSTGYPVSTQRTMQSMQHWDLLADKVASQGSKALEHFFAGADMGVYVAPAGTTPFAKAYREALITQLFAYGVPVTFSPEGSVTLEVQIQTRGPIRRVGNPGFQERRKKHPGIRKTVEPEFLQVKDEEGKYQRIPIISEEEGYFGSNDSKAEIQVNTSLVHPGGYVYRDSSIFYVEVSQMHNYVHRKPLGDAYLKRYTLVDN
;
A
#
# COMPACT_ATOMS: atom_id res chain seq x y z
N MET A 1 18.98 -86.59 67.99
CA MET A 1 17.76 -86.20 68.72
C MET A 1 17.09 -85.08 67.91
N LYS A 2 16.02 -85.31 67.13
CA LYS A 2 14.57 -85.31 67.51
C LYS A 2 14.26 -84.19 68.51
N MET A 3 13.42 -83.19 68.23
CA MET A 3 11.97 -83.20 67.94
C MET A 3 11.57 -81.78 67.44
N ARG A 4 10.80 -81.54 66.36
CA ARG A 4 9.30 -81.58 66.25
C ARG A 4 8.64 -80.77 67.40
N GLN A 5 7.78 -79.76 67.24
CA GLN A 5 6.51 -79.59 66.48
C GLN A 5 6.05 -78.10 66.58
N ILE A 6 5.50 -77.45 65.54
CA ILE A 6 4.08 -77.33 65.07
C ILE A 6 3.16 -76.46 65.96
N PHE A 7 2.33 -75.65 65.26
CA PHE A 7 1.13 -74.85 65.65
C PHE A 7 1.43 -73.37 65.93
N LEU A 8 0.67 -72.38 65.46
CA LEU A 8 -0.74 -72.33 65.03
C LEU A 8 -0.96 -71.12 64.10
N ILE A 9 -1.98 -71.26 63.28
CA ILE A 9 -2.55 -70.36 62.26
C ILE A 9 -2.96 -69.00 62.83
N LEU A 10 -2.61 -67.91 62.13
CA LEU A 10 -3.51 -66.77 61.92
C LEU A 10 -3.02 -65.93 60.73
N THR A 11 -3.69 -66.06 59.59
CA THR A 11 -3.55 -65.20 58.42
C THR A 11 -4.41 -63.95 58.61
N PRO A 12 -3.84 -62.72 58.54
CA PRO A 12 -4.60 -61.55 58.17
C PRO A 12 -4.24 -61.09 56.75
N LEU A 13 -5.30 -60.97 55.97
CA LEU A 13 -5.54 -59.91 55.00
C LEU A 13 -4.43 -59.60 53.96
N LEU A 14 -4.71 -60.14 52.77
CA LEU A 14 -4.19 -59.78 51.46
C LEU A 14 -4.12 -58.25 51.26
N ILE A 15 -2.93 -57.66 51.42
CA ILE A 15 -2.61 -56.34 50.86
C ILE A 15 -2.17 -56.58 49.42
N MET A 16 -3.09 -56.37 48.48
CA MET A 16 -2.77 -56.24 47.06
C MET A 16 -2.04 -54.90 46.84
N ALA A 17 -0.77 -54.84 47.21
CA ALA A 17 0.14 -53.82 46.72
C ALA A 17 0.61 -54.28 45.34
N GLY A 18 0.16 -53.53 44.33
CA GLY A 18 0.27 -53.88 42.92
C GLY A 18 1.65 -54.34 42.49
N CYS A 19 1.66 -55.42 41.71
CA CYS A 19 2.80 -55.81 40.90
C CYS A 19 3.22 -54.61 40.05
N SER A 20 4.46 -54.19 40.25
CA SER A 20 5.23 -53.32 39.37
C SER A 20 5.39 -54.02 38.01
N GLY A 21 4.36 -53.95 37.18
CA GLY A 21 4.45 -54.19 35.75
C GLY A 21 4.91 -52.89 35.09
N GLY A 22 6.22 -52.65 35.11
CA GLY A 22 6.83 -51.60 34.32
C GLY A 22 6.68 -51.92 32.83
N TYR A 23 5.55 -51.57 32.25
CA TYR A 23 5.49 -51.34 30.81
C TYR A 23 6.22 -50.02 30.58
N PRO A 24 7.32 -49.97 29.83
CA PRO A 24 7.77 -48.69 29.33
C PRO A 24 6.69 -48.27 28.34
N PHE A 25 5.72 -47.48 28.79
CA PHE A 25 5.01 -46.57 27.90
C PHE A 25 6.07 -45.57 27.45
N ARG A 26 6.83 -46.00 26.43
CA ARG A 26 7.68 -45.15 25.62
C ARG A 26 6.71 -44.18 24.99
N THR A 27 6.54 -43.02 25.63
CA THR A 27 6.02 -41.85 24.93
C THR A 27 6.99 -41.64 23.80
N ASP A 28 6.59 -42.08 22.62
CA ASP A 28 7.30 -41.75 21.40
C ASP A 28 7.10 -40.27 21.16
N ARG A 29 7.91 -39.45 21.85
CA ARG A 29 8.03 -38.00 21.68
C ARG A 29 8.58 -37.64 20.28
N GLN A 30 8.62 -38.56 19.33
CA GLN A 30 9.08 -38.28 17.97
C GLN A 30 7.96 -37.81 17.04
N HIS A 31 6.68 -37.85 17.45
CA HIS A 31 5.56 -37.47 16.58
C HIS A 31 4.76 -36.23 17.02
N GLU A 32 5.24 -35.47 18.02
CA GLU A 32 4.73 -34.10 18.27
C GLU A 32 5.31 -33.08 17.28
N LYS A 33 6.24 -33.47 16.42
CA LYS A 33 7.05 -32.53 15.61
C LYS A 33 6.37 -31.98 14.35
N TYR A 34 5.08 -32.26 14.11
CA TYR A 34 4.36 -31.74 12.93
C TYR A 34 2.89 -31.42 13.19
N LEU A 35 2.55 -30.89 14.37
CA LEU A 35 1.36 -30.04 14.46
C LEU A 35 1.78 -28.60 14.14
N VAL A 36 2.05 -28.34 12.86
CA VAL A 36 2.06 -26.98 12.34
C VAL A 36 0.60 -26.55 12.31
N THR A 37 0.14 -25.93 13.40
CA THR A 37 -1.06 -25.07 13.30
C THR A 37 -0.76 -24.10 12.18
N ALA A 38 -1.61 -24.03 11.15
CA ALA A 38 -1.39 -23.16 9.99
C ALA A 38 -1.03 -21.75 10.48
N GLU A 39 0.25 -21.41 10.44
CA GLU A 39 0.73 -20.12 10.89
C GLU A 39 0.14 -19.10 9.92
N GLN A 40 -0.64 -18.17 10.46
CA GLN A 40 -1.14 -17.04 9.70
C GLN A 40 0.07 -16.35 9.02
N PRO A 41 -0.01 -16.00 7.73
CA PRO A 41 1.11 -15.43 7.01
C PRO A 41 1.66 -14.20 7.76
N VAL A 42 2.98 -14.22 8.01
CA VAL A 42 3.68 -13.09 8.63
C VAL A 42 3.72 -11.94 7.64
N SER A 43 3.22 -10.78 8.07
CA SER A 43 3.28 -9.56 7.27
C SER A 43 4.74 -9.14 7.09
N THR A 44 5.16 -9.01 5.84
CA THR A 44 6.44 -8.41 5.46
C THR A 44 6.17 -7.13 4.66
N GLY A 45 7.05 -6.14 4.83
CA GLY A 45 6.97 -4.87 4.09
C GLY A 45 7.47 -5.00 2.65
N TYR A 46 7.08 -4.05 1.79
CA TYR A 46 7.65 -3.92 0.44
C TYR A 46 9.06 -3.33 0.49
N PRO A 47 9.95 -3.68 -0.46
CA PRO A 47 11.25 -3.04 -0.60
C PRO A 47 11.10 -1.54 -0.94
N VAL A 48 12.11 -0.75 -0.58
CA VAL A 48 12.14 0.69 -0.86
C VAL A 48 12.14 0.92 -2.38
N SER A 49 11.27 1.80 -2.86
CA SER A 49 11.17 2.18 -4.27
C SER A 49 10.90 3.68 -4.42
N THR A 50 11.10 4.21 -5.63
CA THR A 50 10.82 5.62 -5.95
C THR A 50 9.44 5.77 -6.59
N GLN A 51 8.77 6.87 -6.29
CA GLN A 51 7.46 7.20 -6.86
C GLN A 51 7.46 8.62 -7.44
N ARG A 52 6.83 8.76 -8.60
CA ARG A 52 6.73 10.04 -9.32
C ARG A 52 5.85 11.04 -8.55
N THR A 53 6.17 12.31 -8.67
CA THR A 53 5.42 13.41 -8.03
C THR A 53 4.74 14.28 -9.11
N MET A 54 3.48 14.65 -8.90
CA MET A 54 2.69 15.47 -9.82
C MET A 54 2.48 16.89 -9.24
N GLN A 55 3.34 17.84 -9.61
CA GLN A 55 3.39 19.18 -9.00
C GLN A 55 3.04 20.33 -9.94
N SER A 56 3.06 20.13 -11.26
CA SER A 56 2.84 21.20 -12.24
C SER A 56 1.90 20.77 -13.35
N MET A 57 1.32 21.75 -14.06
CA MET A 57 0.52 21.49 -15.26
C MET A 57 1.29 20.72 -16.33
N GLN A 58 2.61 20.93 -16.42
CA GLN A 58 3.47 20.16 -17.32
C GLN A 58 3.44 18.65 -17.00
N HIS A 59 3.34 18.25 -15.72
CA HIS A 59 3.23 16.83 -15.38
C HIS A 59 1.88 16.24 -15.80
N TRP A 60 0.82 17.05 -15.86
CA TRP A 60 -0.49 16.62 -16.36
C TRP A 60 -0.45 16.38 -17.86
N ASP A 61 0.21 17.27 -18.60
CA ASP A 61 0.41 17.14 -20.04
C ASP A 61 1.27 15.91 -20.38
N LEU A 62 2.36 15.67 -19.64
CA LEU A 62 3.16 14.46 -19.81
C LEU A 62 2.38 13.17 -19.53
N LEU A 63 1.43 13.18 -18.58
CA LEU A 63 0.55 12.05 -18.37
C LEU A 63 -0.42 11.87 -19.55
N ALA A 64 -0.95 12.98 -20.09
CA ALA A 64 -1.85 12.94 -21.23
C ALA A 64 -1.14 12.44 -22.50
N ASP A 65 0.10 12.88 -22.76
CA ASP A 65 0.94 12.40 -23.85
C ASP A 65 1.17 10.88 -23.74
N LYS A 66 1.55 10.38 -22.56
CA LYS A 66 1.71 8.93 -22.32
C LYS A 66 0.43 8.17 -22.68
N VAL A 67 -0.72 8.64 -22.19
CA VAL A 67 -2.01 7.99 -22.41
C VAL A 67 -2.41 8.04 -23.88
N ALA A 68 -2.26 9.18 -24.54
CA ALA A 68 -2.59 9.32 -25.96
C ALA A 68 -1.68 8.45 -26.84
N SER A 69 -0.38 8.40 -26.54
CA SER A 69 0.60 7.56 -27.24
C SER A 69 0.31 6.07 -27.10
N GLN A 70 -0.10 5.61 -25.91
CA GLN A 70 -0.44 4.20 -25.69
C GLN A 70 -1.83 3.86 -26.22
N GLY A 71 -2.78 4.79 -26.07
CA GLY A 71 -4.14 4.66 -26.57
C GLY A 71 -4.19 4.58 -28.10
N SER A 72 -3.42 5.41 -28.80
CA SER A 72 -3.33 5.38 -30.27
C SER A 72 -2.83 4.05 -30.78
N LYS A 73 -1.77 3.50 -30.18
CA LYS A 73 -1.25 2.16 -30.49
C LYS A 73 -2.27 1.06 -30.24
N ALA A 74 -3.05 1.17 -29.16
CA ALA A 74 -4.10 0.20 -28.87
C ALA A 74 -5.24 0.29 -29.89
N LEU A 75 -5.67 1.50 -30.27
CA LEU A 75 -6.69 1.71 -31.31
C LEU A 75 -6.24 1.15 -32.65
N GLU A 76 -5.00 1.41 -33.05
CA GLU A 76 -4.41 0.85 -34.27
C GLU A 76 -4.37 -0.69 -34.22
N HIS A 77 -4.03 -1.28 -33.07
CA HIS A 77 -3.98 -2.72 -32.90
C HIS A 77 -5.36 -3.39 -33.01
N PHE A 78 -6.38 -2.83 -32.35
CA PHE A 78 -7.71 -3.45 -32.28
C PHE A 78 -8.64 -3.07 -33.44
N PHE A 79 -8.41 -1.92 -34.09
CA PHE A 79 -9.26 -1.38 -35.15
C PHE A 79 -8.47 -0.95 -36.39
N ALA A 80 -7.42 -1.69 -36.74
CA ALA A 80 -6.55 -1.38 -37.87
C ALA A 80 -7.35 -1.03 -39.16
N GLY A 81 -7.14 0.18 -39.68
CA GLY A 81 -7.78 0.66 -40.91
C GLY A 81 -9.24 1.12 -40.76
N ALA A 82 -9.82 1.07 -39.55
CA ALA A 82 -11.12 1.66 -39.27
C ALA A 82 -10.97 3.10 -38.75
N ASP A 83 -11.78 4.01 -39.28
CA ASP A 83 -11.84 5.41 -38.83
C ASP A 83 -12.69 5.50 -37.55
N MET A 84 -12.13 5.02 -36.44
CA MET A 84 -12.80 5.00 -35.13
C MET A 84 -12.51 6.30 -34.38
N GLY A 85 -13.54 7.13 -34.25
CA GLY A 85 -13.52 8.31 -33.40
C GLY A 85 -13.38 7.96 -31.91
N VAL A 86 -12.70 8.81 -31.14
CA VAL A 86 -12.60 8.73 -29.69
C VAL A 86 -13.38 9.86 -29.04
N TYR A 87 -14.34 9.52 -28.18
CA TYR A 87 -15.01 10.50 -27.33
C TYR A 87 -14.31 10.59 -25.98
N VAL A 88 -13.82 11.77 -25.60
CA VAL A 88 -13.19 11.99 -24.29
C VAL A 88 -14.24 12.41 -23.26
N ALA A 89 -14.61 11.47 -22.39
CA ALA A 89 -15.61 11.68 -21.36
C ALA A 89 -15.17 12.75 -20.34
N PRO A 90 -16.10 13.52 -19.76
CA PRO A 90 -15.80 14.40 -18.65
C PRO A 90 -15.18 13.65 -17.46
N ALA A 91 -13.97 14.03 -17.05
CA ALA A 91 -13.20 13.38 -15.98
C ALA A 91 -13.57 13.85 -14.55
N GLY A 92 -14.44 14.86 -14.42
CA GLY A 92 -14.81 15.51 -13.16
C GLY A 92 -14.76 17.04 -13.25
N THR A 93 -14.99 17.72 -12.12
CA THR A 93 -15.05 19.20 -12.09
C THR A 93 -13.86 19.88 -11.42
N THR A 94 -12.84 19.11 -10.99
CA THR A 94 -11.62 19.66 -10.37
C THR A 94 -10.73 20.36 -11.40
N PRO A 95 -9.85 21.30 -10.98
CA PRO A 95 -8.90 21.94 -11.88
C PRO A 95 -8.05 20.95 -12.67
N PHE A 96 -7.53 19.92 -11.99
CA PHE A 96 -6.78 18.85 -12.63
C PHE A 96 -7.64 18.09 -13.66
N ALA A 97 -8.84 17.64 -13.31
CA ALA A 97 -9.68 16.85 -14.21
C ALA A 97 -10.02 17.61 -15.50
N LYS A 98 -10.32 18.90 -15.39
CA LYS A 98 -10.59 19.76 -16.55
C LYS A 98 -9.35 19.95 -17.42
N ALA A 99 -8.24 20.37 -16.83
CA ALA A 99 -7.00 20.62 -17.58
C ALA A 99 -6.45 19.34 -18.21
N TYR A 100 -6.52 18.22 -17.49
CA TYR A 100 -6.08 16.92 -17.98
C TYR A 100 -6.94 16.42 -19.15
N ARG A 101 -8.26 16.64 -19.12
CA ARG A 101 -9.13 16.33 -20.25
C ARG A 101 -8.75 17.11 -21.52
N GLU A 102 -8.52 18.41 -21.40
CA GLU A 102 -8.14 19.24 -22.55
C GLU A 102 -6.75 18.86 -23.08
N ALA A 103 -5.82 18.52 -22.19
CA ALA A 103 -4.52 17.97 -22.57
C ALA A 103 -4.69 16.63 -23.31
N LEU A 104 -5.55 15.71 -22.84
CA LEU A 104 -5.82 14.45 -23.53
C LEU A 104 -6.36 14.65 -24.93
N ILE A 105 -7.34 15.56 -25.12
CA ILE A 105 -7.88 15.88 -26.44
C ILE A 105 -6.76 16.38 -27.37
N THR A 106 -5.94 17.31 -26.86
CA THR A 106 -4.81 17.89 -27.63
C THR A 106 -3.81 16.80 -28.03
N GLN A 107 -3.41 15.94 -27.09
CA GLN A 107 -2.42 14.89 -27.34
C GLN A 107 -2.98 13.78 -28.24
N LEU A 108 -4.25 13.38 -28.09
CA LEU A 108 -4.88 12.42 -29.01
C LEU A 108 -4.86 12.93 -30.45
N PHE A 109 -5.19 14.21 -30.65
CA PHE A 109 -5.12 14.84 -31.95
C PHE A 109 -3.67 14.87 -32.50
N ALA A 110 -2.69 15.16 -31.65
CA ALA A 110 -1.27 15.12 -32.02
C ALA A 110 -0.79 13.72 -32.47
N TYR A 111 -1.39 12.66 -31.94
CA TYR A 111 -1.16 11.27 -32.34
C TYR A 111 -2.05 10.80 -33.50
N GLY A 112 -2.79 11.70 -34.16
CA GLY A 112 -3.61 11.37 -35.32
C GLY A 112 -4.91 10.62 -34.98
N VAL A 113 -5.34 10.63 -33.72
CA VAL A 113 -6.58 9.99 -33.29
C VAL A 113 -7.74 10.99 -33.44
N PRO A 114 -8.77 10.70 -34.27
CA PRO A 114 -9.92 11.59 -34.42
C PRO A 114 -10.72 11.65 -33.11
N VAL A 115 -11.04 12.86 -32.64
CA VAL A 115 -11.81 13.07 -31.41
C VAL A 115 -13.24 13.50 -31.76
N THR A 116 -14.24 12.83 -31.19
CA THR A 116 -15.66 13.11 -31.41
C THR A 116 -16.27 13.91 -30.26
N PHE A 117 -17.33 14.66 -30.56
CA PHE A 117 -18.10 15.40 -29.56
C PHE A 117 -19.19 14.58 -28.88
N SER A 118 -19.56 13.43 -29.44
CA SER A 118 -20.58 12.54 -28.88
C SER A 118 -20.08 11.10 -28.78
N PRO A 119 -20.55 10.35 -27.77
CA PRO A 119 -20.12 8.98 -27.51
C PRO A 119 -20.66 7.96 -28.53
N GLU A 120 -21.76 8.28 -29.23
CA GLU A 120 -22.41 7.34 -30.14
C GLU A 120 -21.48 6.88 -31.28
N GLY A 121 -21.28 5.56 -31.38
CA GLY A 121 -20.43 4.96 -32.42
C GLY A 121 -18.92 5.18 -32.22
N SER A 122 -18.49 5.75 -31.09
CA SER A 122 -17.10 6.05 -30.78
C SER A 122 -16.52 5.11 -29.71
N VAL A 123 -15.19 5.12 -29.58
CA VAL A 123 -14.51 4.56 -28.40
C VAL A 123 -14.49 5.64 -27.32
N THR A 124 -14.95 5.31 -26.11
CA THR A 124 -14.98 6.27 -25.01
C THR A 124 -13.67 6.24 -24.23
N LEU A 125 -13.00 7.38 -24.09
CA LEU A 125 -11.90 7.56 -23.15
C LEU A 125 -12.45 8.06 -21.81
N GLU A 126 -12.37 7.21 -20.79
CA GLU A 126 -12.77 7.51 -19.42
C GLU A 126 -11.57 7.74 -18.50
N VAL A 127 -11.71 8.70 -17.59
CA VAL A 127 -10.70 9.00 -16.57
C VAL A 127 -11.34 8.97 -15.19
N GLN A 128 -10.75 8.18 -14.30
CA GLN A 128 -11.15 8.12 -12.89
C GLN A 128 -9.99 8.56 -12.01
N ILE A 129 -10.28 9.49 -11.10
CA ILE A 129 -9.29 10.06 -10.19
C ILE A 129 -9.67 9.65 -8.76
N GLN A 130 -8.73 9.03 -8.06
CA GLN A 130 -8.87 8.68 -6.66
C GLN A 130 -7.77 9.36 -5.86
N THR A 131 -8.10 9.82 -4.66
CA THR A 131 -7.15 10.52 -3.79
C THR A 131 -7.06 9.82 -2.45
N ARG A 132 -5.85 9.69 -1.91
CA ARG A 132 -5.57 9.20 -0.57
C ARG A 132 -4.95 10.32 0.25
N GLY A 133 -5.45 10.47 1.47
CA GLY A 133 -5.06 11.54 2.39
C GLY A 133 -3.56 11.55 2.75
N PRO A 134 -3.12 12.55 3.53
CA PRO A 134 -1.72 12.73 3.85
C PRO A 134 -1.11 11.47 4.48
N ILE A 135 0.02 11.03 3.93
CA ILE A 135 0.78 9.91 4.46
C ILE A 135 1.55 10.41 5.67
N ARG A 136 1.11 10.00 6.86
CA ARG A 136 1.88 10.18 8.07
C ARG A 136 3.00 9.15 8.05
N ARG A 137 4.25 9.59 7.86
CA ARG A 137 5.40 8.75 8.21
C ARG A 137 5.33 8.52 9.72
N VAL A 138 5.05 7.28 10.13
CA VAL A 138 5.18 6.87 11.53
C VAL A 138 6.68 6.79 11.80
N GLY A 139 7.28 7.92 12.15
CA GLY A 139 8.64 7.95 12.66
C GLY A 139 8.67 7.30 14.03
N ASN A 140 9.68 6.46 14.28
CA ASN A 140 9.94 5.88 15.59
C ASN A 140 10.05 7.03 16.62
N PRO A 141 9.27 7.05 17.73
CA PRO A 141 9.21 8.20 18.64
C PRO A 141 10.57 8.59 19.26
N GLY A 142 11.52 7.64 19.32
CA GLY A 142 12.87 7.85 19.85
C GLY A 142 13.88 8.47 18.87
N PHE A 143 13.51 8.69 17.61
CA PHE A 143 14.36 9.30 16.57
C PHE A 143 13.86 10.71 16.18
N GLN A 144 13.32 11.46 17.17
CA GLN A 144 13.17 12.89 17.02
C GLN A 144 14.53 13.55 17.25
N GLU A 145 14.91 14.45 16.34
CA GLU A 145 16.18 15.22 16.28
C GLU A 145 17.32 14.45 15.59
N ARG A 146 17.52 14.59 14.28
CA ARG A 146 17.98 15.82 13.62
C ARG A 146 17.24 16.05 12.30
N ARG A 147 16.08 16.69 12.37
CA ARG A 147 15.30 17.15 11.21
C ARG A 147 15.96 18.40 10.61
N LYS A 148 17.00 18.24 9.79
CA LYS A 148 17.53 19.35 8.96
C LYS A 148 16.85 19.36 7.58
N LYS A 149 16.38 20.55 7.21
CA LYS A 149 15.48 20.90 6.10
C LYS A 149 16.13 20.85 4.70
N HIS A 150 17.15 20.01 4.46
CA HIS A 150 17.92 20.09 3.22
C HIS A 150 17.73 18.84 2.35
N PRO A 151 17.36 19.02 1.07
CA PRO A 151 17.20 17.91 0.15
C PRO A 151 18.55 17.25 -0.17
N GLY A 152 18.58 15.92 -0.32
CA GLY A 152 19.80 15.19 -0.65
C GLY A 152 19.62 13.67 -0.70
N ILE A 153 20.62 12.98 -1.26
CA ILE A 153 20.73 11.51 -1.23
C ILE A 153 21.12 11.11 0.20
N ARG A 154 20.30 10.30 0.86
CA ARG A 154 20.70 9.64 2.11
C ARG A 154 21.05 8.20 1.78
N LYS A 155 22.12 7.73 2.41
CA LYS A 155 22.46 6.34 2.57
C LYS A 155 22.57 6.13 4.07
N THR A 156 21.48 5.69 4.70
CA THR A 156 21.53 5.33 6.12
C THR A 156 22.25 3.99 6.20
N VAL A 157 23.44 3.97 6.81
CA VAL A 157 24.19 2.73 7.13
C VAL A 157 24.37 2.62 8.63
N GLU A 158 23.49 3.23 9.43
CA GLU A 158 23.55 3.05 10.89
C GLU A 158 22.86 1.73 11.21
N PRO A 159 23.60 0.65 11.55
CA PRO A 159 22.97 -0.54 12.08
C PRO A 159 22.31 -0.16 13.40
N GLU A 160 20.99 -0.24 13.46
CA GLU A 160 20.31 -0.24 14.76
C GLU A 160 20.58 -1.59 15.43
N PHE A 161 20.32 -1.73 16.73
CA PHE A 161 20.46 -3.01 17.42
C PHE A 161 19.17 -3.35 18.15
N LEU A 162 18.60 -4.53 17.87
CA LEU A 162 17.60 -5.14 18.76
C LEU A 162 18.32 -5.87 19.89
N GLN A 163 17.80 -5.71 21.11
CA GLN A 163 18.18 -6.56 22.24
C GLN A 163 17.15 -7.68 22.34
N VAL A 164 17.52 -8.87 21.86
CA VAL A 164 16.72 -10.08 21.99
C VAL A 164 17.39 -10.98 23.02
N LYS A 165 16.61 -11.63 23.88
CA LYS A 165 17.15 -12.65 24.78
C LYS A 165 17.33 -13.96 24.01
N ASP A 166 18.48 -14.59 24.15
CA ASP A 166 18.69 -15.96 23.69
C ASP A 166 17.94 -16.97 24.56
N GLU A 167 18.02 -18.26 24.21
CA GLU A 167 17.37 -19.36 24.92
C GLU A 167 17.85 -19.46 26.38
N GLU A 168 19.04 -18.93 26.69
CA GLU A 168 19.64 -18.82 28.02
C GLU A 168 19.29 -17.51 28.75
N GLY A 169 18.46 -16.64 28.14
CA GLY A 169 17.95 -15.41 28.75
C GLY A 169 18.90 -14.21 28.70
N LYS A 170 20.01 -14.29 27.95
CA LYS A 170 21.02 -13.25 27.81
C LYS A 170 20.73 -12.34 26.61
N TYR A 171 20.87 -11.03 26.81
CA TYR A 171 20.63 -10.05 25.75
C TYR A 171 21.74 -10.11 24.68
N GLN A 172 21.35 -10.44 23.46
CA GLN A 172 22.20 -10.35 22.28
C GLN A 172 21.83 -9.12 21.44
N ARG A 173 22.84 -8.41 20.93
CA ARG A 173 22.66 -7.28 20.01
C ARG A 173 22.60 -7.81 18.58
N ILE A 174 21.44 -7.75 17.95
CA ILE A 174 21.26 -8.10 16.54
C ILE A 174 21.25 -6.82 15.72
N PRO A 175 22.19 -6.61 14.78
CA PRO A 175 22.20 -5.43 13.93
C PRO A 175 20.99 -5.45 12.98
N ILE A 176 20.15 -4.42 13.04
CA ILE A 176 19.15 -4.13 12.01
C ILE A 176 19.84 -3.27 10.95
N ILE A 177 20.03 -3.82 9.76
CA ILE A 177 20.51 -3.04 8.61
C ILE A 177 19.30 -2.32 8.01
N SER A 178 19.18 -1.02 8.29
CA SER A 178 18.23 -0.11 7.64
C SER A 178 18.91 0.54 6.44
N GLU A 179 19.08 -0.18 5.33
CA GLU A 179 19.56 0.40 4.08
C GLU A 179 18.44 1.24 3.42
N GLU A 180 18.29 2.49 3.85
CA GLU A 180 17.52 3.48 3.11
C GLU A 180 18.45 4.26 2.19
N GLU A 181 18.43 3.92 0.90
CA GLU A 181 19.06 4.69 -0.18
C GLU A 181 18.00 5.45 -0.97
N GLY A 182 18.10 6.78 -1.02
CA GLY A 182 17.15 7.59 -1.80
C GLY A 182 17.33 9.09 -1.66
N TYR A 183 16.69 9.86 -2.54
CA TYR A 183 16.64 11.32 -2.47
C TYR A 183 15.47 11.76 -1.57
N PHE A 184 15.77 12.41 -0.46
CA PHE A 184 14.78 12.88 0.50
C PHE A 184 14.55 14.38 0.30
N GLY A 185 13.32 14.78 -0.02
CA GLY A 185 12.91 16.19 -0.10
C GLY A 185 12.67 16.82 1.28
N SER A 186 12.37 18.12 1.31
CA SER A 186 11.82 18.77 2.51
C SER A 186 10.61 18.01 3.02
N ASN A 187 10.40 18.05 4.34
CA ASN A 187 9.46 17.22 5.09
C ASN A 187 7.99 17.65 4.88
N ASP A 188 7.61 17.93 3.64
CA ASP A 188 6.26 18.32 3.26
C ASP A 188 5.37 17.08 3.24
N SER A 189 4.20 17.19 3.87
CA SER A 189 3.25 16.09 3.88
C SER A 189 2.80 15.81 2.46
N LYS A 190 2.98 14.56 2.03
CA LYS A 190 2.55 14.09 0.71
C LYS A 190 1.21 13.37 0.82
N ALA A 191 0.35 13.62 -0.15
CA ALA A 191 -0.83 12.82 -0.42
C ALA A 191 -0.57 11.97 -1.68
N GLU A 192 -1.40 10.96 -1.91
CA GLU A 192 -1.34 10.13 -3.11
C GLU A 192 -2.56 10.37 -3.98
N ILE A 193 -2.36 10.38 -5.28
CA ILE A 193 -3.45 10.29 -6.26
C ILE A 193 -3.22 9.09 -7.16
N GLN A 194 -4.31 8.43 -7.54
CA GLN A 194 -4.33 7.40 -8.57
C GLN A 194 -5.21 7.91 -9.71
N VAL A 195 -4.65 7.85 -10.93
CA VAL A 195 -5.34 8.21 -12.16
C VAL A 195 -5.48 6.95 -13.00
N ASN A 196 -6.72 6.50 -13.17
CA ASN A 196 -7.05 5.40 -14.05
C ASN A 196 -7.59 5.97 -15.36
N THR A 197 -7.03 5.54 -16.48
CA THR A 197 -7.53 5.91 -17.81
C THR A 197 -7.95 4.65 -18.57
N SER A 198 -9.04 4.71 -19.33
CA SER A 198 -9.55 3.56 -20.07
C SER A 198 -10.13 3.97 -21.41
N LEU A 199 -9.80 3.23 -22.47
CA LEU A 199 -10.54 3.26 -23.73
C LEU A 199 -11.52 2.10 -23.75
N VAL A 200 -12.81 2.44 -23.86
CA VAL A 200 -13.93 1.50 -23.76
C VAL A 200 -14.68 1.48 -25.09
N HIS A 201 -14.83 0.29 -25.63
CA HIS A 201 -15.69 -0.01 -26.78
C HIS A 201 -16.83 -0.93 -26.29
N PRO A 202 -18.01 -1.02 -26.95
CA PRO A 202 -19.11 -1.88 -26.49
C PRO A 202 -18.73 -3.34 -26.18
N GLY A 203 -17.68 -3.86 -26.79
CA GLY A 203 -17.15 -5.21 -26.53
C GLY A 203 -16.16 -5.34 -25.35
N GLY A 204 -15.74 -4.23 -24.73
CA GLY A 204 -14.81 -4.23 -23.59
C GLY A 204 -13.75 -3.13 -23.63
N TYR A 205 -12.69 -3.31 -22.84
CA TYR A 205 -11.56 -2.39 -22.80
C TYR A 205 -10.60 -2.64 -23.97
N VAL A 206 -10.26 -1.56 -24.67
CA VAL A 206 -9.25 -1.53 -25.73
C VAL A 206 -7.89 -1.15 -25.14
N TYR A 207 -7.90 -0.31 -24.10
CA TYR A 207 -6.73 0.11 -23.35
C TYR A 207 -7.12 0.46 -21.92
N ARG A 208 -6.22 0.21 -20.96
CA ARG A 208 -6.37 0.63 -19.57
C ARG A 208 -5.00 0.88 -18.93
N ASP A 209 -4.86 2.01 -18.25
CA ASP A 209 -3.67 2.37 -17.48
C ASP A 209 -4.06 2.86 -16.08
N SER A 210 -3.21 2.57 -15.10
CA SER A 210 -3.35 3.01 -13.71
C SER A 210 -2.02 3.59 -13.25
N SER A 211 -1.97 4.91 -13.08
CA SER A 211 -0.77 5.63 -12.67
C SER A 211 -0.97 6.25 -11.28
N ILE A 212 0.00 6.06 -10.38
CA ILE A 212 -0.04 6.55 -8.98
C ILE A 212 1.04 7.59 -8.78
N PHE A 213 0.69 8.73 -8.19
CA PHE A 213 1.59 9.86 -7.99
C PHE A 213 1.52 10.39 -6.56
N TYR A 214 2.66 10.86 -6.07
CA TYR A 214 2.66 11.77 -4.93
C TYR A 214 2.25 13.17 -5.36
N VAL A 215 1.55 13.86 -4.47
CA VAL A 215 1.22 15.28 -4.60
C VAL A 215 1.46 15.97 -3.27
N GLU A 216 1.88 17.23 -3.33
CA GLU A 216 1.99 18.04 -2.12
C GLU A 216 0.61 18.30 -1.53
N VAL A 217 0.48 18.17 -0.21
CA VAL A 217 -0.82 18.42 0.47
C VAL A 217 -1.33 19.84 0.22
N SER A 218 -0.45 20.82 0.06
CA SER A 218 -0.83 22.20 -0.32
C SER A 218 -1.50 22.29 -1.70
N GLN A 219 -1.15 21.39 -2.61
CA GLN A 219 -1.68 21.30 -3.98
C GLN A 219 -2.91 20.40 -4.11
N MET A 220 -3.36 19.76 -3.03
CA MET A 220 -4.52 18.86 -3.03
C MET A 220 -5.83 19.53 -3.49
N HIS A 221 -5.91 20.85 -3.43
CA HIS A 221 -7.05 21.60 -3.94
C HIS A 221 -7.28 21.43 -5.46
N ASN A 222 -6.26 21.02 -6.21
CA ASN A 222 -6.39 20.72 -7.64
C ASN A 222 -7.06 19.38 -7.93
N TYR A 223 -7.07 18.46 -6.96
CA TYR A 223 -7.46 17.05 -7.16
C TYR A 223 -8.74 16.66 -6.40
N VAL A 224 -9.17 17.46 -5.43
CA VAL A 224 -10.33 17.18 -4.58
C VAL A 224 -11.39 18.27 -4.74
N HIS A 225 -12.67 17.88 -4.81
CA HIS A 225 -13.76 18.82 -4.68
C HIS A 225 -13.76 19.45 -3.29
N ARG A 226 -13.45 20.74 -3.21
CA ARG A 226 -13.85 21.53 -2.06
C ARG A 226 -15.33 21.85 -2.23
N LYS A 227 -16.16 21.57 -1.20
CA LYS A 227 -17.38 22.38 -1.06
C LYS A 227 -16.91 23.85 -1.09
N PRO A 228 -17.54 24.74 -1.88
CA PRO A 228 -17.22 26.16 -1.78
C PRO A 228 -17.26 26.51 -0.29
N LEU A 229 -16.23 27.21 0.22
CA LEU A 229 -16.34 27.80 1.55
C LEU A 229 -17.62 28.63 1.46
N GLY A 230 -18.68 28.19 2.15
CA GLY A 230 -19.92 28.96 2.24
C GLY A 230 -19.52 30.37 2.65
N ASP A 231 -20.15 31.36 2.00
CA ASP A 231 -19.84 32.79 2.09
C ASP A 231 -19.12 33.11 3.38
N ALA A 232 -17.83 33.47 3.28
CA ALA A 232 -17.10 33.97 4.42
C ALA A 232 -17.96 35.10 5.01
N TYR A 233 -18.50 34.89 6.20
CA TYR A 233 -19.21 35.93 6.93
C TYR A 233 -18.20 37.04 7.18
N LEU A 234 -18.15 38.01 6.26
CA LEU A 234 -17.45 39.26 6.48
C LEU A 234 -18.14 39.91 7.68
N LYS A 235 -17.50 39.82 8.85
CA LYS A 235 -17.90 40.62 10.00
C LYS A 235 -17.81 42.08 9.56
N ARG A 236 -18.98 42.68 9.30
CA ARG A 236 -19.11 44.11 9.11
C ARG A 236 -18.87 44.75 10.47
N TYR A 237 -17.70 45.34 10.64
CA TYR A 237 -17.44 46.26 11.74
C TYR A 237 -18.01 47.61 11.33
N THR A 238 -19.02 48.09 12.05
CA THR A 238 -19.41 49.49 12.03
C THR A 238 -18.54 50.23 13.03
N LEU A 239 -17.83 51.27 12.57
CA LEU A 239 -17.22 52.25 13.45
C LEU A 239 -18.34 52.92 14.23
N VAL A 240 -18.28 52.83 15.55
CA VAL A 240 -19.10 53.63 16.46
C VAL A 240 -18.28 54.87 16.74
N ASP A 241 -18.72 56.02 16.26
CA ASP A 241 -18.16 57.30 16.69
C ASP A 241 -18.56 57.52 18.16
N ASN A 242 -17.57 57.85 18.99
CA ASN A 242 -17.71 58.11 20.44
C ASN A 242 -18.48 59.39 20.73
#